data_AF-A0A850CDB6-F1
#
_entry.id   AF-A0A850CDB6-F1
#
_cell.length_a   1.000
_cell.length_b   1.000
_cell.length_c   1.000
_cell.angle_alpha   90.00
_cell.angle_beta   90.00
_cell.angle_gamma   90.00
#
_symmetry.space_group_name_H-M   'P 1'
#
loop_
_entity.id
_entity.type
_entity.pdbx_description
1 polymer ?
#
loop_
_entity_poly.entity_id
_entity_poly.type
_entity_poly.pdbx_seq_one_letter_code
_entity_poly.pdbx_strand_id
1 'polypeptide(L)'
;ALVTANRYGAGRAVYVALPARREILDPLLDAELARLGVAPGPQVPAGVMARALDDRHVLYLNLDAEPKPIAFHGKGTGVLADVRYDGGFTLGAYDAEVVAFE
;
A
#
# COMPACT_ATOMS: atom_id res chain seq x y z
N ALA A 1 -12.81 -22.36 18.33
CA ALA A 1 -12.75 -21.58 17.06
C ALA A 1 -11.33 -21.05 16.90
N LEU A 2 -10.76 -21.12 15.68
CA LEU A 2 -9.37 -20.69 15.41
C LEU A 2 -9.23 -19.18 15.18
N VAL A 3 -10.31 -18.53 14.78
CA VAL A 3 -10.44 -17.07 14.72
C VAL A 3 -11.72 -16.71 15.48
N THR A 4 -11.65 -15.75 16.40
CA THR A 4 -12.81 -15.25 17.15
C THR A 4 -12.87 -13.74 17.10
N ALA A 5 -14.07 -13.19 17.23
CA ALA A 5 -14.28 -11.76 17.31
C ALA A 5 -15.23 -11.43 18.46
N ASN A 6 -14.84 -10.46 19.28
CA ASN A 6 -15.63 -9.98 20.41
C ASN A 6 -15.93 -8.49 20.25
N ARG A 7 -17.18 -8.08 20.47
CA ARG A 7 -17.55 -6.66 20.56
C ARG A 7 -17.43 -6.22 22.01
N TYR A 8 -16.83 -5.06 22.25
CA TYR A 8 -16.68 -4.51 23.58
C TYR A 8 -16.75 -2.98 23.52
N GLY A 9 -17.78 -2.40 24.16
CA GLY A 9 -18.13 -0.99 23.97
C GLY A 9 -18.39 -0.66 22.50
N ALA A 10 -17.82 0.45 22.02
CA ALA A 10 -17.86 0.84 20.61
C ALA A 10 -16.85 0.07 19.72
N GLY A 11 -15.99 -0.76 20.33
CA GLY A 11 -14.89 -1.44 19.67
C GLY A 11 -15.17 -2.90 19.34
N ARG A 12 -14.19 -3.51 18.67
CA ARG A 12 -14.15 -4.93 18.35
C ARG A 12 -12.72 -5.45 18.46
N ALA A 13 -12.55 -6.58 19.12
CA ALA A 13 -11.29 -7.30 19.22
C ALA A 13 -11.39 -8.59 18.39
N VAL A 14 -10.37 -8.86 17.57
CA VAL A 14 -10.25 -10.11 16.81
C VAL A 14 -9.05 -10.89 17.34
N TYR A 15 -9.26 -12.16 17.67
CA TYR A 15 -8.21 -13.06 18.12
C TYR A 15 -7.98 -14.14 17.07
N VAL A 16 -6.72 -14.35 16.68
CA VAL A 16 -6.29 -15.35 15.71
C VAL A 16 -5.38 -16.34 16.44
N ALA A 17 -5.88 -17.56 16.69
CA ALA A 17 -5.20 -18.62 17.44
C ALA A 17 -4.23 -19.43 16.56
N LEU A 18 -3.76 -18.84 15.45
CA LEU A 18 -2.89 -19.45 14.46
C LEU A 18 -1.67 -18.55 14.25
N PRO A 19 -0.51 -19.11 13.90
CA PRO A 19 0.64 -18.31 13.50
C PRO A 19 0.28 -17.34 12.37
N ALA A 20 0.93 -16.18 12.35
CA ALA A 20 0.75 -15.18 11.31
C ALA A 20 1.08 -15.78 9.94
N ARG A 21 0.04 -16.00 9.13
CA ARG A 21 0.11 -16.55 7.78
C ARG A 21 -0.72 -15.66 6.87
N ARG A 22 -0.19 -15.31 5.71
CA ARG A 22 -0.84 -14.39 4.77
C ARG A 22 -2.19 -14.90 4.32
N GLU A 23 -2.32 -16.20 4.14
CA GLU A 23 -3.55 -16.88 3.73
C GLU A 23 -4.70 -16.71 4.75
N ILE A 24 -4.37 -16.30 5.98
CA ILE A 24 -5.33 -16.03 7.05
C ILE A 24 -5.46 -14.52 7.29
N LEU A 25 -4.33 -13.81 7.36
CA LEU A 25 -4.32 -12.39 7.71
C LEU A 25 -4.81 -11.49 6.59
N ASP A 26 -4.44 -11.76 5.33
CA ASP A 26 -4.80 -10.92 4.18
C ASP A 26 -6.34 -10.81 4.05
N PRO A 27 -7.13 -11.90 3.96
CA PRO A 27 -8.59 -11.79 3.86
C PRO A 27 -9.25 -11.23 5.13
N LEU A 28 -8.67 -11.44 6.31
CA LEU A 28 -9.17 -10.86 7.56
C LEU A 28 -8.98 -9.34 7.57
N LEU A 29 -7.82 -8.85 7.17
CA LEU A 29 -7.52 -7.43 7.07
C LEU A 29 -8.41 -6.77 6.02
N ASP A 30 -8.58 -7.37 4.84
CA ASP A 30 -9.46 -6.85 3.80
C ASP A 30 -10.90 -6.67 4.31
N ALA A 31 -11.42 -7.66 5.04
CA ALA A 31 -12.75 -7.59 5.65
C ALA A 31 -12.85 -6.47 6.70
N GLU A 32 -11.82 -6.26 7.52
CA GLU A 32 -11.81 -5.17 8.51
C GLU A 32 -11.66 -3.79 7.88
N LEU A 33 -10.83 -3.64 6.85
CA LEU A 33 -10.67 -2.40 6.10
C LEU A 33 -12.01 -2.00 5.47
N ALA A 34 -12.68 -2.95 4.80
CA ALA A 34 -14.02 -2.73 4.24
C ALA A 34 -15.04 -2.36 5.32
N ARG A 35 -15.05 -3.06 6.46
CA ARG A 35 -15.98 -2.80 7.57
C ARG A 35 -15.75 -1.42 8.21
N LEU A 36 -14.51 -0.96 8.28
CA LEU A 36 -14.14 0.32 8.85
C LEU A 36 -14.19 1.48 7.85
N GLY A 37 -14.42 1.20 6.56
CA GLY A 37 -14.37 2.20 5.51
C GLY A 37 -12.96 2.79 5.30
N VAL A 38 -11.91 2.03 5.66
CA VAL A 38 -10.54 2.45 5.46
C VAL A 38 -10.13 2.11 4.04
N ALA A 39 -9.80 3.13 3.25
CA ALA A 39 -9.31 2.95 1.90
C ALA A 39 -7.93 2.27 1.93
N PRO A 40 -7.68 1.26 1.08
CA PRO A 40 -6.34 0.71 0.92
C PRO A 40 -5.41 1.79 0.37
N GLY A 41 -4.13 1.67 0.70
CA GLY A 41 -3.10 2.54 0.12
C GLY A 41 -2.95 2.34 -1.39
N PRO A 42 -2.05 3.13 -2.02
CA PRO A 42 -1.73 2.97 -3.43
C PRO A 42 -1.34 1.53 -3.76
N GLN A 43 -1.96 0.97 -4.80
CA GLN A 43 -1.63 -0.38 -5.26
C GLN A 43 -0.23 -0.37 -5.89
N VAL A 44 0.62 -1.29 -5.47
CA VAL A 44 2.01 -1.40 -5.92
C VAL A 44 2.43 -2.86 -6.13
N PRO A 45 3.44 -3.12 -6.98
CA PRO A 45 3.99 -4.46 -7.13
C PRO A 45 4.60 -4.99 -5.82
N ALA A 46 4.73 -6.32 -5.73
CA ALA A 46 5.51 -6.93 -4.66
C ALA A 46 6.96 -6.42 -4.66
N GLY A 47 7.49 -6.16 -3.46
CA GLY A 47 8.82 -5.55 -3.28
C GLY A 47 8.81 -4.03 -3.32
N VAL A 48 7.65 -3.38 -3.54
CA VAL A 48 7.52 -1.93 -3.48
C VAL A 48 6.65 -1.54 -2.28
N MET A 49 7.05 -0.50 -1.57
CA MET A 49 6.19 0.20 -0.61
C MET A 49 5.73 1.54 -1.19
N ALA A 50 4.49 1.92 -0.91
CA ALA A 50 3.99 3.25 -1.21
C ALA A 50 3.28 3.87 -0.02
N ARG A 51 3.40 5.20 0.11
CA ARG A 51 2.73 5.98 1.16
C ARG A 51 2.29 7.33 0.62
N ALA A 52 0.99 7.61 0.74
CA ALA A 52 0.49 8.98 0.56
C ALA A 52 1.05 9.88 1.68
N LEU A 53 1.68 10.99 1.29
CA LEU A 53 2.22 12.00 2.19
C LEU A 53 1.19 13.09 2.48
N ASP A 54 0.40 13.43 1.46
CA ASP A 54 -0.77 14.30 1.50
C ASP A 54 -1.73 13.92 0.35
N ASP A 55 -2.68 14.80 0.02
CA ASP A 55 -3.69 14.55 -1.01
C ASP A 55 -3.15 14.45 -2.44
N ARG A 56 -1.90 14.85 -2.69
CA ARG A 56 -1.30 14.90 -4.04
C ARG A 56 0.04 14.17 -4.15
N HIS A 57 0.75 13.95 -3.04
CA HIS A 57 2.09 13.37 -3.07
C HIS A 57 2.08 11.93 -2.57
N VAL A 58 2.73 11.05 -3.32
CA VAL A 58 2.98 9.66 -2.91
C VAL A 58 4.46 9.35 -2.98
N LEU A 59 5.01 8.85 -1.88
CA LEU A 59 6.35 8.27 -1.81
C LEU A 59 6.28 6.80 -2.26
N TYR A 60 7.10 6.43 -3.24
CA TYR A 60 7.35 5.06 -3.65
C TYR A 60 8.78 4.66 -3.30
N LEU A 61 8.94 3.44 -2.82
CA LEU A 61 10.23 2.86 -2.43
C LEU A 61 10.33 1.43 -2.94
N ASN A 62 11.33 1.15 -3.75
CA ASN A 62 11.68 -0.20 -4.13
C ASN A 62 12.57 -0.83 -3.03
N LEU A 63 12.17 -1.98 -2.52
CA LEU A 63 12.91 -2.73 -1.51
C LEU A 63 13.76 -3.85 -2.10
N ASP A 64 13.67 -4.08 -3.41
CA ASP A 64 14.36 -5.18 -4.09
C ASP A 64 15.57 -4.66 -4.90
N ALA A 65 16.52 -5.57 -5.15
CA ALA A 65 17.69 -5.33 -6.00
C ALA A 65 17.39 -5.30 -7.51
N GLU A 66 16.11 -5.33 -7.90
CA GLU A 66 15.67 -5.39 -9.29
C GLU A 66 14.74 -4.21 -9.59
N PRO A 67 14.78 -3.64 -10.81
CA PRO A 67 13.87 -2.57 -11.19
C PRO A 67 12.39 -3.00 -11.13
N LYS A 68 11.52 -2.10 -10.66
CA LYS A 68 10.07 -2.37 -10.50
C LYS A 68 9.22 -1.34 -11.27
N PRO A 69 8.24 -1.79 -12.08
CA PRO A 69 7.33 -0.88 -12.77
C PRO A 69 6.24 -0.38 -11.81
N ILE A 70 6.05 0.93 -11.74
CA ILE A 70 4.95 1.58 -11.04
C ILE A 70 3.94 2.07 -12.07
N ALA A 71 2.70 1.60 -11.96
CA ALA A 71 1.60 2.04 -12.80
C ALA A 71 0.61 2.89 -12.00
N PHE A 72 0.13 3.97 -12.58
CA PHE A 72 -0.92 4.81 -12.01
C PHE A 72 -1.76 5.45 -13.10
N HIS A 73 -2.93 5.98 -12.76
CA HIS A 73 -3.78 6.69 -13.72
C HIS A 73 -3.45 8.18 -13.74
N GLY A 74 -3.41 8.75 -14.94
CA GLY A 74 -3.18 10.18 -15.14
C GLY A 74 -1.70 10.55 -15.13
N LYS A 75 -1.43 11.80 -14.78
CA LYS A 75 -0.11 12.42 -14.86
C LYS A 75 0.42 12.74 -13.48
N GLY A 76 1.74 12.70 -13.36
CA GLY A 76 2.43 13.10 -12.14
C GLY A 76 3.80 13.67 -12.45
N THR A 77 4.34 14.43 -11.51
CA THR A 77 5.71 14.96 -11.57
C THR A 77 6.54 14.30 -10.48
N GLY A 78 7.62 13.62 -10.88
CA GLY A 78 8.64 13.12 -9.97
C GLY A 78 9.42 14.27 -9.36
N VAL A 79 9.40 14.36 -8.05
CA VAL A 79 10.01 15.45 -7.28
C VAL A 79 11.52 15.24 -7.15
N LEU A 80 11.98 13.99 -7.05
CA LEU A 80 13.40 13.68 -6.91
C LEU A 80 14.10 13.64 -8.27
N ALA A 81 13.46 13.01 -9.27
CA ALA A 81 14.00 12.96 -10.63
C ALA A 81 13.83 14.26 -11.43
N ASP A 82 12.92 15.16 -11.02
CA ASP A 82 12.50 16.34 -11.80
C ASP A 82 11.98 15.98 -13.20
N VAL A 83 11.15 14.93 -13.28
CA VAL A 83 10.63 14.36 -14.53
C VAL A 83 9.10 14.27 -14.50
N ARG A 84 8.45 14.52 -15.64
CA ARG A 84 7.01 14.25 -15.81
C ARG A 84 6.76 12.81 -16.23
N TYR A 85 5.76 12.20 -15.61
CA TYR A 85 5.29 10.85 -15.89
C TYR A 85 3.84 10.88 -16.39
N ASP A 86 3.54 9.97 -17.32
CA ASP A 86 2.20 9.75 -17.85
C ASP A 86 1.91 8.25 -17.78
N GLY A 87 0.98 7.85 -16.92
CA GLY A 87 0.59 6.45 -16.71
C GLY A 87 1.52 5.59 -15.85
N GLY A 88 2.76 6.02 -15.58
CA GLY A 88 3.69 5.28 -14.73
C GLY A 88 5.17 5.58 -14.96
N PHE A 89 6.01 4.85 -14.25
CA PHE A 89 7.48 4.94 -14.32
C PHE A 89 8.13 3.64 -13.81
N THR A 90 9.45 3.51 -13.95
CA THR A 90 10.21 2.38 -13.40
C THR A 90 11.14 2.88 -12.30
N LEU A 91 11.02 2.30 -11.11
CA LEU A 91 12.00 2.50 -10.03
C LEU A 91 13.19 1.58 -10.23
N GLY A 92 14.40 2.13 -10.08
CA GLY A 92 15.63 1.33 -10.03
C GLY A 92 15.71 0.42 -8.80
N ALA A 93 16.72 -0.44 -8.75
CA ALA A 93 17.02 -1.27 -7.60
C ALA A 93 17.25 -0.42 -6.35
N TYR A 94 16.56 -0.73 -5.24
CA TYR A 94 16.59 0.03 -3.98
C TYR A 94 16.31 1.53 -4.09
N ASP A 95 15.70 1.96 -5.19
CA ASP A 95 15.47 3.37 -5.50
C ASP A 95 14.17 3.89 -4.87
N ALA A 96 14.05 5.21 -4.78
CA ALA A 96 12.88 5.89 -4.26
C ALA A 96 12.48 7.07 -5.14
N GLU A 97 11.18 7.36 -5.20
CA GLU A 97 10.65 8.54 -5.89
C GLU A 97 9.46 9.09 -5.13
N VAL A 98 9.28 10.41 -5.19
CA VAL A 98 8.07 11.08 -4.73
C VAL A 98 7.34 11.63 -5.95
N VAL A 99 6.13 11.17 -6.19
CA VAL A 99 5.30 11.64 -7.32
C VAL A 99 4.25 12.60 -6.80
N ALA A 100 4.22 13.81 -7.35
CA ALA A 100 3.14 14.79 -7.20
C ALA A 100 2.12 14.61 -8.33
N PHE A 101 0.91 14.17 -8.02
CA PHE A 101 -0.17 13.97 -8.98
C PHE A 101 -0.88 15.29 -9.34
N GLU A 102 -1.33 15.39 -10.59
CA GLU A 102 -2.12 16.52 -11.12
C GLU A 102 -3.59 16.46 -10.69
#